data_AF-A0A950TTR4-F1
#
_entry.id   AF-A0A950TTR4-F1
#
_cell.length_a   1.000
_cell.length_b   1.000
_cell.length_c   1.000
_cell.angle_alpha   90.00
_cell.angle_beta   90.00
_cell.angle_gamma   90.00
#
_symmetry.space_group_name_H-M   'P 1'
#
loop_
_entity.id
_entity.type
_entity.pdbx_description
1 polymer ?
#
loop_
_entity_poly.entity_id
_entity_poly.type
_entity_poly.pdbx_seq_one_letter_code
_entity_poly.pdbx_strand_id
1 'polypeptide(L)'
;MKLKLGNALPTPVFCFLAGIALCGIVQNAHAQGPPKFHVGQRVEFDILETGDPARAKWVNATITNIRVVRLSSTQTQTNYEVTVDPQRGRLPQVLEISQRLAEQGMTYSGDASRTIGFIRAAGGGNAGGGGGNGMGNGGGGGVRYDKLHVDRNNTVLADRAVLDCESLYHQPPAKPGPPPTELAKELIRCSAGYEQPSARGADGARTMDITQFTPTGSHRWRYGVDSAFGGAAGSVVYTYRVKFDLKTYYRQHNQLETGVEKIFSCYVDTNIHQWYCGQYQSVNDGQRTMILVKP
;
A
#
# COMPACT_ATOMS: atom_id res chain seq x y z
N MET A 1 57.52 100.90 4.74
CA MET A 1 57.55 100.23 6.07
C MET A 1 56.84 98.88 5.93
N LYS A 2 57.37 97.85 6.60
CA LYS A 2 56.98 96.42 6.57
C LYS A 2 55.49 96.16 6.85
N LEU A 3 54.93 95.11 6.22
CA LEU A 3 54.14 93.98 6.79
C LEU A 3 53.31 93.33 5.65
N LYS A 4 53.69 92.17 5.09
CA LYS A 4 53.52 90.75 5.50
C LYS A 4 52.08 90.18 5.45
N LEU A 5 51.97 89.14 4.60
CA LEU A 5 51.21 87.88 4.66
C LEU A 5 49.68 87.85 4.54
N GLY A 6 49.22 86.96 3.64
CA GLY A 6 47.89 86.35 3.67
C GLY A 6 47.61 85.44 2.46
N ASN A 7 48.08 84.19 2.52
CA ASN A 7 47.73 83.11 1.57
C ASN A 7 46.26 82.68 1.75
N ALA A 8 45.54 82.42 0.66
CA ALA A 8 44.47 81.42 0.60
C ALA A 8 44.25 80.93 -0.85
N LEU A 9 44.46 79.64 -1.06
CA LEU A 9 44.25 78.89 -2.30
C LEU A 9 42.75 78.71 -2.62
N PRO A 10 42.38 78.50 -3.90
CA PRO A 10 41.03 78.14 -4.30
C PRO A 10 40.76 76.64 -4.07
N THR A 11 39.62 76.36 -3.45
CA THR A 11 39.01 75.05 -3.26
C THR A 11 38.57 74.44 -4.60
N PRO A 12 38.90 73.18 -4.93
CA PRO A 12 38.27 72.50 -6.05
C PRO A 12 36.89 71.97 -5.64
N VAL A 13 35.90 72.30 -6.47
CA VAL A 13 34.55 71.76 -6.48
C VAL A 13 34.63 70.26 -6.83
N PHE A 14 34.43 69.40 -5.84
CA PHE A 14 34.19 67.98 -6.06
C PHE A 14 32.71 67.76 -6.39
N CYS A 15 32.42 67.52 -7.66
CA CYS A 15 31.17 66.90 -8.11
C CYS A 15 31.08 65.48 -7.54
N PHE A 16 30.24 65.28 -6.52
CA PHE A 16 29.77 63.95 -6.12
C PHE A 16 28.78 63.46 -7.17
N LEU A 17 29.29 62.71 -8.15
CA LEU A 17 28.49 61.88 -9.05
C LEU A 17 28.01 60.65 -8.26
N ALA A 18 26.69 60.52 -8.19
CA ALA A 18 25.97 59.39 -7.66
C ALA A 18 26.40 58.09 -8.36
N GLY A 19 27.06 57.20 -7.62
CA GLY A 19 27.30 55.81 -8.01
C GLY A 19 26.48 54.89 -7.11
N ILE A 20 25.17 54.78 -7.37
CA ILE A 20 24.37 53.68 -6.82
C ILE A 20 24.86 52.42 -7.52
N ALA A 21 25.81 51.72 -6.90
CA ALA A 21 26.19 50.38 -7.31
C ALA A 21 25.00 49.45 -7.06
N LEU A 22 24.21 49.17 -8.10
CA LEU A 22 23.34 48.00 -8.15
C LEU A 22 24.25 46.77 -8.04
N CYS A 23 24.54 46.33 -6.82
CA CYS A 23 24.87 44.93 -6.58
C CYS A 23 23.61 44.14 -6.94
N GLY A 24 23.53 43.70 -8.20
CA GLY A 24 22.63 42.64 -8.59
C GLY A 24 22.98 41.41 -7.75
N ILE A 25 22.21 41.19 -6.68
CA ILE A 25 22.21 39.92 -5.97
C ILE A 25 21.64 38.92 -6.97
N VAL A 26 22.53 38.25 -7.69
CA VAL A 26 22.20 37.05 -8.45
C VAL A 26 21.79 36.03 -7.40
N GLN A 27 20.48 35.93 -7.16
CA GLN A 27 19.89 34.84 -6.39
C GLN A 27 20.13 33.56 -7.19
N ASN A 28 21.24 32.88 -6.90
CA ASN A 28 21.52 31.58 -7.47
C ASN A 28 20.35 30.66 -7.16
N ALA A 29 19.72 30.14 -8.21
CA ALA A 29 18.75 29.06 -8.07
C ALA A 29 19.43 27.91 -7.33
N HIS A 30 19.08 27.74 -6.05
CA HIS A 30 19.64 26.67 -5.22
C HIS A 30 19.26 25.33 -5.85
N ALA A 31 20.22 24.66 -6.47
CA ALA A 31 20.08 23.29 -6.92
C ALA A 31 19.65 22.45 -5.70
N GLN A 32 18.50 21.78 -5.82
CA GLN A 32 18.04 20.84 -4.79
C GLN A 32 19.10 19.75 -4.66
N GLY A 33 19.62 19.55 -3.43
CA GLY A 33 20.57 18.49 -3.15
C GLY A 33 19.98 17.10 -3.45
N PRO A 34 20.80 16.03 -3.45
CA PRO A 34 20.30 14.68 -3.66
C PRO A 34 19.19 14.33 -2.63
N PRO A 35 18.19 13.51 -3.01
CA PRO A 35 17.11 13.09 -2.13
C PRO A 35 17.64 12.46 -0.83
N LYS A 36 17.19 12.92 0.33
CA LYS A 36 17.57 12.37 1.65
C LYS A 36 16.96 10.99 1.89
N PHE A 37 15.80 10.71 1.31
CA PHE A 37 15.08 9.46 1.47
C PHE A 37 15.13 8.62 0.18
N HIS A 38 14.95 7.31 0.31
CA HIS A 38 15.02 6.35 -0.81
C HIS A 38 13.72 5.57 -0.98
N VAL A 39 13.47 5.08 -2.20
CA VAL A 39 12.30 4.23 -2.50
C VAL A 39 12.36 2.94 -1.66
N GLY A 40 11.23 2.59 -1.06
CA GLY A 40 11.09 1.47 -0.11
C GLY A 40 11.38 1.83 1.35
N GLN A 41 11.88 3.04 1.63
CA GLN A 41 12.21 3.46 2.99
C GLN A 41 10.94 3.70 3.82
N ARG A 42 10.94 3.18 5.05
CA ARG A 42 9.93 3.46 6.07
C ARG A 42 10.15 4.84 6.70
N VAL A 43 9.11 5.64 6.71
CA VAL A 43 9.12 7.01 7.19
C VAL A 43 7.87 7.30 8.03
N GLU A 44 7.89 8.39 8.76
CA GLU A 44 6.70 9.00 9.33
C GLU A 44 6.35 10.25 8.51
N PHE A 45 5.08 10.35 8.14
CA PHE A 45 4.53 11.43 7.33
C PHE A 45 3.54 12.26 8.15
N ASP A 46 3.54 13.59 7.98
CA ASP A 46 2.51 14.45 8.58
C ASP A 46 1.22 14.43 7.76
N ILE A 47 0.21 13.68 8.22
CA ILE A 47 -1.08 13.56 7.52
C ILE A 47 -1.96 14.82 7.63
N LEU A 48 -1.70 15.70 8.60
CA LEU A 48 -2.48 16.92 8.75
C LEU A 48 -1.98 18.04 7.84
N GLU A 49 -0.87 17.81 7.16
CA GLU A 49 -0.22 18.78 6.28
C GLU A 49 -0.02 20.13 6.97
N THR A 50 0.45 20.09 8.22
CA THR A 50 0.64 21.30 9.00
C THR A 50 1.89 22.02 8.53
N GLY A 51 1.87 23.35 8.47
CA GLY A 51 3.08 24.15 8.22
C GLY A 51 4.03 24.21 9.43
N ASP A 52 3.68 23.58 10.54
CA ASP A 52 4.44 23.57 11.80
C ASP A 52 4.68 22.12 12.25
N PRO A 53 5.94 21.64 12.27
CA PRO A 53 6.24 20.26 12.65
C PRO A 53 5.84 19.91 14.09
N ALA A 54 5.63 20.90 14.97
CA ALA A 54 5.14 20.66 16.33
C ALA A 54 3.64 20.29 16.37
N ARG A 55 2.88 20.64 15.33
CA ARG A 55 1.45 20.33 15.19
C ARG A 55 1.19 19.14 14.27
N ALA A 56 2.25 18.59 13.68
CA ALA A 56 2.18 17.46 12.77
C ALA A 56 1.61 16.22 13.45
N LYS A 57 0.74 15.50 12.73
CA LYS A 57 0.27 14.18 13.13
C LYS A 57 1.01 13.14 12.33
N TRP A 58 2.00 12.54 12.97
CA TRP A 58 2.86 11.53 12.37
C TRP A 58 2.11 10.22 12.18
N VAL A 59 2.12 9.74 10.93
CA VAL A 59 1.60 8.44 10.54
C VAL A 59 2.69 7.65 9.84
N ASN A 60 2.70 6.34 10.05
CA ASN A 60 3.63 5.46 9.37
C ASN A 60 3.34 5.42 7.87
N ALA A 61 4.40 5.52 7.07
CA ALA A 61 4.31 5.56 5.62
C ALA A 61 5.57 4.95 4.97
N THR A 62 5.51 4.76 3.65
CA THR A 62 6.63 4.30 2.83
C THR A 62 6.84 5.21 1.64
N ILE A 63 8.09 5.55 1.33
CA ILE A 63 8.42 6.21 0.06
C ILE A 63 8.26 5.19 -1.06
N THR A 64 7.26 5.35 -1.92
CA THR A 64 6.98 4.39 -3.01
C THR A 64 7.60 4.82 -4.33
N ASN A 65 7.86 6.11 -4.52
CA ASN A 65 8.50 6.62 -5.72
C ASN A 65 9.22 7.96 -5.46
N ILE A 66 10.18 8.29 -6.33
CA ILE A 66 10.86 9.60 -6.37
C ILE A 66 10.82 10.06 -7.82
N ARG A 67 10.08 11.13 -8.10
CA ARG A 67 9.90 11.69 -9.44
C ARG A 67 10.66 12.99 -9.57
N VAL A 68 11.42 13.16 -10.65
CA VAL A 68 12.04 14.45 -10.99
C VAL A 68 11.19 15.11 -12.07
N VAL A 69 10.47 16.17 -11.70
CA VAL A 69 9.62 16.95 -12.59
C VAL A 69 10.40 18.16 -13.10
N ARG A 70 10.45 18.34 -14.41
CA ARG A 70 11.05 19.52 -15.02
C ARG A 70 10.02 20.65 -15.06
N LEU A 71 10.23 21.70 -14.27
CA LEU A 71 9.34 22.87 -14.22
C LEU A 71 9.65 23.87 -15.34
N SER A 72 10.91 23.96 -15.76
CA SER A 72 11.35 24.82 -16.87
C SER A 72 12.62 24.29 -17.54
N SER A 73 13.14 25.00 -18.53
CA SER A 73 14.41 24.64 -19.18
C SER A 73 15.59 24.57 -18.18
N THR A 74 15.53 25.33 -17.09
CA THR A 74 16.59 25.45 -16.08
C THR A 74 16.20 24.95 -14.69
N GLN A 75 14.92 24.64 -14.46
CA GLN A 75 14.41 24.27 -13.13
C GLN A 75 13.81 22.87 -13.12
N THR A 76 14.31 22.04 -12.21
CA THR A 76 13.76 20.73 -11.86
C THR A 76 13.32 20.72 -10.41
N GLN A 77 12.29 19.92 -10.10
CA GLN A 77 11.78 19.68 -8.77
C GLN A 77 11.70 18.18 -8.54
N THR A 78 12.29 17.70 -7.45
CA THR A 78 12.11 16.32 -7.02
C THR A 78 10.86 16.23 -6.14
N ASN A 79 10.00 15.25 -6.40
CA ASN A 79 8.82 14.92 -5.60
C ASN A 79 8.91 13.49 -5.08
N TYR A 80 8.58 13.32 -3.81
CA TYR A 80 8.36 12.03 -3.17
C TYR A 80 6.90 11.60 -3.33
N GLU A 81 6.71 10.36 -3.73
CA GLU A 81 5.42 9.68 -3.66
C GLU A 81 5.44 8.86 -2.36
N VAL A 82 4.53 9.17 -1.45
CA VAL A 82 4.46 8.62 -0.09
C VAL A 82 3.15 7.85 0.05
N THR A 83 3.24 6.56 0.34
CA THR A 83 2.06 5.75 0.65
C THR A 83 1.91 5.62 2.15
N VAL A 84 0.85 6.22 2.68
CA VAL A 84 0.46 6.15 4.09
C VAL A 84 -0.15 4.78 4.36
N ASP A 85 0.26 4.15 5.47
CA ASP A 85 -0.27 2.87 5.88
C ASP A 85 -1.80 2.95 6.10
N PRO A 86 -2.56 1.87 5.80
CA PRO A 86 -4.00 1.86 5.99
C PRO A 86 -4.36 2.08 7.46
N GLN A 87 -5.18 3.09 7.72
CA GLN A 87 -5.78 3.31 9.04
C GLN A 87 -7.10 2.53 9.15
N ARG A 88 -7.55 2.24 10.37
CA ARG A 88 -8.83 1.53 10.59
C ARG A 88 -9.97 2.22 9.82
N GLY A 89 -10.55 1.50 8.85
CA GLY A 89 -11.64 2.00 8.00
C GLY A 89 -11.22 2.94 6.87
N ARG A 90 -9.92 3.06 6.55
CA ARG A 90 -9.42 3.88 5.44
C ARG A 90 -8.43 3.10 4.57
N LEU A 91 -8.57 3.24 3.26
CA LEU A 91 -7.64 2.68 2.29
C LEU A 91 -6.28 3.39 2.38
N PRO A 92 -5.17 2.73 1.98
CA PRO A 92 -3.88 3.39 1.84
C PRO A 92 -4.00 4.63 0.95
N GLN A 93 -3.45 5.74 1.39
CA GLN A 93 -3.46 6.99 0.63
C GLN A 93 -2.08 7.20 0.02
N VAL A 94 -2.05 7.53 -1.27
CA VAL A 94 -0.83 7.92 -1.98
C VAL A 94 -0.82 9.44 -2.06
N LEU A 95 0.21 10.05 -1.49
CA LEU A 95 0.38 11.49 -1.42
C LEU A 95 1.67 11.87 -2.13
N GLU A 96 1.65 12.99 -2.85
CA GLU A 96 2.83 13.54 -3.50
C GLU A 96 3.30 14.77 -2.73
N ILE A 97 4.60 14.84 -2.47
CA ILE A 97 5.21 15.97 -1.76
C ILE A 97 6.57 16.31 -2.36
N SER A 98 6.83 17.61 -2.57
CA SER A 98 8.14 18.02 -3.06
C SER A 98 9.24 17.78 -2.02
N GLN A 99 10.43 17.41 -2.50
CA GLN A 99 11.62 17.18 -1.67
C GLN A 99 11.90 18.35 -0.74
N ARG A 100 11.78 19.57 -1.27
CA ARG A 100 12.00 20.80 -0.50
C ARG A 100 11.02 20.93 0.67
N LEU A 101 9.74 20.61 0.47
CA LEU A 101 8.74 20.63 1.53
C LEU A 101 9.02 19.53 2.55
N ALA A 102 9.20 18.30 2.06
CA ALA A 102 9.43 17.12 2.88
C ALA A 102 10.66 17.23 3.80
N GLU A 103 11.73 17.85 3.32
CA GLU A 103 13.03 17.88 4.02
C GLU A 103 13.34 19.21 4.71
N GLN A 104 12.88 20.34 4.15
CA GLN A 104 13.28 21.67 4.62
C GLN A 104 12.14 22.44 5.30
N GLY A 105 10.89 21.96 5.22
CA GLY A 105 9.75 22.63 5.85
C GLY A 105 9.40 24.00 5.30
N MET A 106 9.88 24.32 4.10
CA MET A 106 9.73 25.65 3.52
C MET A 106 8.37 25.78 2.82
N THR A 107 7.40 26.44 3.46
CA THR A 107 6.14 26.79 2.82
C THR A 107 6.38 27.91 1.79
N TYR A 108 5.90 27.73 0.56
CA TYR A 108 5.87 28.82 -0.41
C TYR A 108 4.72 29.75 -0.04
N SER A 109 5.03 31.01 0.33
CA SER A 109 4.02 32.04 0.53
C SER A 109 3.39 32.39 -0.82
N GLY A 110 2.30 31.72 -1.20
CA GLY A 110 1.57 32.07 -2.42
C GLY A 110 0.68 30.98 -3.01
N ASP A 111 0.83 29.72 -2.61
CA ASP A 111 0.00 28.63 -3.14
C ASP A 111 -0.52 27.75 -2.01
N ALA A 112 -1.67 28.14 -1.44
CA ALA A 112 -2.35 27.43 -0.36
C ALA A 112 -2.96 26.08 -0.79
N SER A 113 -2.82 25.69 -2.06
CA SER A 113 -3.37 24.45 -2.62
C SER A 113 -2.38 23.28 -2.67
N ARG A 114 -1.11 23.50 -2.30
CA ARG A 114 -0.09 22.45 -2.33
C ARG A 114 0.09 21.80 -0.97
N THR A 115 -0.03 20.48 -0.98
CA THR A 115 0.13 19.53 0.13
C THR A 115 1.35 19.85 0.99
N ILE A 116 1.17 20.31 2.24
CA ILE A 116 2.25 20.74 3.14
C ILE A 116 2.59 19.61 4.12
N GLY A 117 3.12 18.49 3.63
CA GLY A 117 3.55 17.40 4.53
C GLY A 117 4.99 17.59 5.04
N PHE A 118 5.34 16.86 6.10
CA PHE A 118 6.74 16.64 6.50
C PHE A 118 7.06 15.15 6.44
N ILE A 119 8.32 14.81 6.15
CA ILE A 119 8.82 13.44 6.22
C ILE A 119 9.95 13.36 7.23
N ARG A 120 9.88 12.37 8.13
CA ARG A 120 11.01 12.00 9.01
C ARG A 120 11.27 10.51 8.98
N ALA A 121 12.47 10.10 9.38
CA ALA A 121 12.81 8.67 9.47
C ALA A 121 11.93 7.98 10.53
N ALA A 122 11.40 6.80 10.20
CA ALA A 122 10.57 6.03 11.13
C ALA A 122 11.39 5.62 12.36
N GLY A 123 10.83 5.83 13.56
CA GLY A 123 11.49 5.51 14.84
C GLY A 123 12.37 6.64 15.42
N GLY A 124 12.41 7.81 14.77
CA GLY A 124 13.16 8.97 15.22
C GLY A 124 12.34 9.87 16.16
N GLY A 125 12.34 9.57 17.45
CA GLY A 125 12.00 10.55 18.47
C GLY A 125 12.88 11.79 18.31
N ASN A 126 12.25 12.94 18.08
CA ASN A 126 12.80 14.30 18.13
C ASN A 126 14.22 14.46 17.54
N ALA A 127 14.32 14.65 16.21
CA ALA A 127 15.56 15.07 15.56
C ALA A 127 15.81 16.58 15.78
N GLY A 128 16.12 16.95 17.01
CA GLY A 128 16.77 18.22 17.35
C GLY A 128 18.26 17.99 17.58
N GLY A 129 19.08 18.25 16.55
CA GLY A 129 20.51 18.55 16.70
C GLY A 129 21.48 17.36 16.78
N GLY A 130 22.52 17.41 15.95
CA GLY A 130 23.82 16.79 16.25
C GLY A 130 24.16 15.58 15.40
N GLY A 131 25.26 15.70 14.64
CA GLY A 131 25.75 14.67 13.74
C GLY A 131 26.23 13.41 14.47
N GLY A 132 26.11 12.28 13.79
CA GLY A 132 26.61 11.00 14.24
C GLY A 132 26.47 9.95 13.15
N ASN A 133 27.61 9.59 12.54
CA ASN A 133 27.71 8.41 11.67
C ASN A 133 27.32 7.16 12.46
N GLY A 134 26.29 6.45 12.02
CA GLY A 134 25.84 5.21 12.62
C GLY A 134 25.20 4.30 11.59
N MET A 135 25.99 3.38 11.04
CA MET A 135 25.53 2.25 10.23
C MET A 135 24.61 1.36 11.08
N GLY A 136 23.34 1.29 10.70
CA GLY A 136 22.36 0.33 11.22
C GLY A 136 21.69 -0.38 10.05
N ASN A 137 22.15 -1.59 9.76
CA ASN A 137 21.63 -2.47 8.72
C ASN A 137 20.27 -3.05 9.18
N GLY A 138 19.19 -2.30 8.99
CA GLY A 138 17.82 -2.73 9.28
C GLY A 138 17.16 -3.30 8.02
N GLY A 139 16.77 -4.58 8.08
CA GLY A 139 16.25 -5.37 6.96
C GLY A 139 15.18 -4.65 6.14
N GLY A 140 15.51 -4.42 4.86
CA GLY A 140 14.61 -3.85 3.87
C GLY A 140 13.45 -4.78 3.56
N GLY A 141 12.30 -4.51 4.17
CA GLY A 141 11.00 -4.97 3.67
C GLY A 141 10.67 -4.24 2.37
N GLY A 142 11.25 -4.67 1.25
CA GLY A 142 10.98 -4.10 -0.05
C GLY A 142 9.48 -4.17 -0.39
N VAL A 143 8.94 -3.09 -0.93
CA VAL A 143 7.57 -3.05 -1.45
C VAL A 143 7.43 -4.15 -2.51
N ARG A 144 6.51 -5.10 -2.28
CA ARG A 144 6.21 -6.15 -3.25
C ARG A 144 5.29 -5.57 -4.31
N TYR A 145 5.65 -5.81 -5.57
CA TYR A 145 4.84 -5.43 -6.73
C TYR A 145 4.37 -6.67 -7.45
N ASP A 146 3.17 -6.59 -8.02
CA ASP A 146 2.59 -7.60 -8.89
C ASP A 146 2.27 -7.03 -10.27
N LYS A 147 2.03 -7.91 -11.24
CA LYS A 147 1.69 -7.52 -12.61
C LYS A 147 0.18 -7.35 -12.77
N LEU A 148 -0.25 -6.32 -13.49
CA LEU A 148 -1.64 -6.17 -13.89
C LEU A 148 -1.99 -7.16 -15.01
N HIS A 149 -3.05 -7.94 -14.80
CA HIS A 149 -3.62 -8.83 -15.81
C HIS A 149 -5.02 -8.33 -16.16
N VAL A 150 -5.23 -7.88 -17.41
CA VAL A 150 -6.51 -7.33 -17.87
C VAL A 150 -6.88 -7.90 -19.23
N ASP A 151 -8.15 -8.24 -19.43
CA ASP A 151 -8.68 -8.72 -20.71
C ASP A 151 -9.11 -7.57 -21.65
N ARG A 152 -9.59 -7.93 -22.86
CA ARG A 152 -10.08 -6.95 -23.85
C ARG A 152 -11.31 -6.16 -23.38
N ASN A 153 -12.04 -6.64 -22.38
CA ASN A 153 -13.20 -5.97 -21.79
C ASN A 153 -12.82 -5.11 -20.59
N ASN A 154 -11.53 -4.90 -20.34
CA ASN A 154 -11.02 -4.20 -19.17
C ASN A 154 -11.31 -4.92 -17.83
N THR A 155 -11.53 -6.24 -17.86
CA THR A 155 -11.72 -7.09 -16.67
C THR A 155 -10.38 -7.43 -16.05
N VAL A 156 -10.22 -7.27 -14.73
CA VAL A 156 -9.01 -7.73 -14.03
C VAL A 156 -9.06 -9.26 -13.89
N LEU A 157 -8.00 -9.93 -14.33
CA LEU A 157 -7.88 -11.38 -14.28
C LEU A 157 -7.01 -11.81 -13.11
N ALA A 158 -7.25 -13.02 -12.61
CA ALA A 158 -6.31 -13.70 -11.73
C ALA A 158 -5.01 -14.06 -12.48
N ASP A 159 -3.95 -14.36 -11.73
CA ASP A 159 -2.66 -14.79 -12.29
C ASP A 159 -2.66 -16.25 -12.79
N ARG A 160 -3.74 -16.98 -12.54
CA ARG A 160 -4.02 -18.33 -13.04
C ARG A 160 -5.50 -18.51 -13.38
N ALA A 161 -5.81 -19.64 -14.02
CA ALA A 161 -7.20 -20.03 -14.25
C ALA A 161 -7.95 -20.16 -12.91
N VAL A 162 -9.13 -19.54 -12.86
CA VAL A 162 -10.07 -19.68 -11.74
C VAL A 162 -10.86 -20.97 -11.95
N LEU A 163 -11.08 -21.71 -10.88
CA LEU A 163 -11.86 -22.93 -10.90
C LEU A 163 -13.30 -22.66 -11.36
N ASP A 164 -13.82 -23.50 -12.26
CA ASP A 164 -15.21 -23.44 -12.70
C ASP A 164 -16.12 -24.09 -11.65
N CYS A 165 -16.52 -23.27 -10.67
CA CYS A 165 -17.33 -23.73 -9.55
C CYS A 165 -18.74 -24.18 -9.93
N GLU A 166 -19.30 -23.68 -11.03
CA GLU A 166 -20.62 -24.10 -11.51
C GLU A 166 -20.57 -25.56 -11.98
N SER A 167 -19.51 -25.96 -12.68
CA SER A 167 -19.33 -27.34 -13.14
C SER A 167 -19.27 -28.37 -12.00
N LEU A 168 -18.78 -27.97 -10.82
CA LEU A 168 -18.67 -28.86 -9.66
C LEU A 168 -20.02 -29.17 -9.01
N TYR A 169 -21.02 -28.30 -9.17
CA TYR A 169 -22.41 -28.55 -8.75
C TYR A 169 -23.15 -29.51 -9.70
N HIS A 170 -22.50 -30.00 -10.76
CA HIS A 170 -23.07 -30.97 -11.69
C HIS A 170 -22.31 -32.31 -11.69
N GLN A 171 -21.59 -32.60 -10.61
CA GLN A 171 -20.86 -33.85 -10.44
C GLN A 171 -21.79 -35.09 -10.40
N PRO A 172 -21.26 -36.30 -10.69
CA PRO A 172 -22.01 -37.54 -10.50
C PRO A 172 -22.47 -37.72 -9.05
N PRO A 173 -23.49 -38.56 -8.80
CA PRO A 173 -23.94 -38.87 -7.45
C PRO A 173 -22.79 -39.36 -6.55
N ALA A 174 -22.81 -38.89 -5.31
CA ALA A 174 -21.82 -39.19 -4.30
C ALA A 174 -21.83 -40.69 -3.97
N LYS A 175 -20.63 -41.26 -3.83
CA LYS A 175 -20.44 -42.62 -3.32
C LYS A 175 -20.43 -42.61 -1.78
N PRO A 176 -20.81 -43.72 -1.12
CA PRO A 176 -20.66 -43.85 0.32
C PRO A 176 -19.22 -43.64 0.78
N GLY A 177 -19.04 -42.97 1.93
CA GLY A 177 -17.72 -42.65 2.49
C GLY A 177 -17.39 -41.15 2.36
N PRO A 178 -16.15 -40.72 2.64
CA PRO A 178 -15.71 -39.34 2.44
C PRO A 178 -15.55 -39.00 0.95
N PRO A 179 -15.62 -37.71 0.57
CA PRO A 179 -15.26 -37.29 -0.78
C PRO A 179 -13.78 -37.61 -1.08
N PRO A 180 -13.43 -37.92 -2.35
CA PRO A 180 -12.05 -37.93 -2.80
C PRO A 180 -11.34 -36.61 -2.44
N THR A 181 -10.06 -36.69 -2.06
CA THR A 181 -9.30 -35.53 -1.55
C THR A 181 -9.29 -34.34 -2.50
N GLU A 182 -9.06 -34.58 -3.80
CA GLU A 182 -9.00 -33.49 -4.78
C GLU A 182 -10.37 -32.84 -4.99
N LEU A 183 -11.44 -33.65 -5.05
CA LEU A 183 -12.80 -33.14 -5.10
C LEU A 183 -13.13 -32.28 -3.86
N ALA A 184 -12.74 -32.73 -2.66
CA ALA A 184 -12.95 -31.96 -1.44
C ALA A 184 -12.23 -30.60 -1.47
N LYS A 185 -10.98 -30.56 -1.96
CA LYS A 185 -10.22 -29.32 -2.14
C LYS A 185 -10.90 -28.38 -3.14
N GLU A 186 -11.37 -28.90 -4.26
CA GLU A 186 -12.10 -28.14 -5.29
C GLU A 186 -13.41 -27.55 -4.76
N LEU A 187 -14.23 -28.38 -4.08
CA LEU A 187 -15.47 -27.92 -3.45
C LEU A 187 -15.20 -26.85 -2.38
N ILE A 188 -14.15 -27.00 -1.57
CA ILE A 188 -13.75 -26.00 -0.57
C ILE A 188 -13.30 -24.70 -1.25
N ARG A 189 -12.51 -24.77 -2.33
CA ARG A 189 -12.10 -23.61 -3.13
C ARG A 189 -13.31 -22.86 -3.68
N CYS A 190 -14.35 -23.56 -4.08
CA CYS A 190 -15.59 -22.97 -4.57
C CYS A 190 -16.55 -22.49 -3.47
N SER A 191 -16.39 -22.98 -2.24
CA SER A 191 -17.24 -22.57 -1.15
C SER A 191 -17.09 -21.07 -0.83
N ALA A 192 -18.20 -20.41 -0.47
CA ALA A 192 -18.23 -19.01 -0.06
C ALA A 192 -17.47 -18.02 -1.00
N GLY A 193 -17.35 -18.38 -2.28
CA GLY A 193 -16.68 -17.58 -3.31
C GLY A 193 -15.18 -17.39 -3.09
N TYR A 194 -14.48 -18.32 -2.41
CA TYR A 194 -13.02 -18.22 -2.26
C TYR A 194 -12.29 -18.29 -3.62
N GLU A 195 -12.85 -19.00 -4.58
CA GLU A 195 -12.53 -18.87 -6.00
C GLU A 195 -13.72 -18.32 -6.77
N GLN A 196 -13.49 -17.20 -7.45
CA GLN A 196 -14.51 -16.53 -8.23
C GLN A 196 -13.85 -15.67 -9.32
N PRO A 197 -14.31 -15.73 -10.57
CA PRO A 197 -13.84 -14.82 -11.60
C PRO A 197 -14.37 -13.40 -11.35
N SER A 198 -13.67 -12.39 -11.88
CA SER A 198 -14.24 -11.03 -11.95
C SER A 198 -15.44 -11.00 -12.87
N ALA A 199 -16.44 -10.18 -12.52
CA ALA A 199 -17.46 -9.79 -13.47
C ALA A 199 -16.83 -9.01 -14.64
N ARG A 200 -17.48 -9.05 -15.81
CA ARG A 200 -16.98 -8.36 -17.01
C ARG A 200 -16.73 -6.87 -16.74
N GLY A 201 -15.52 -6.40 -17.04
CA GLY A 201 -15.09 -5.01 -16.85
C GLY A 201 -14.83 -4.61 -15.40
N ALA A 202 -14.88 -5.56 -14.46
CA ALA A 202 -14.71 -5.31 -13.03
C ALA A 202 -13.39 -5.86 -12.48
N ASP A 203 -13.12 -5.49 -11.24
CA ASP A 203 -12.06 -6.04 -10.40
C ASP A 203 -12.63 -7.19 -9.54
N GLY A 204 -11.82 -7.77 -8.65
CA GLY A 204 -12.31 -8.66 -7.60
C GLY A 204 -12.30 -10.16 -7.91
N ALA A 205 -11.54 -10.60 -8.91
CA ALA A 205 -11.25 -12.02 -9.09
C ALA A 205 -10.58 -12.55 -7.81
N ARG A 206 -10.85 -13.80 -7.44
CA ARG A 206 -10.33 -14.43 -6.23
C ARG A 206 -9.75 -15.79 -6.55
N THR A 207 -8.59 -16.08 -5.98
CA THR A 207 -7.96 -17.40 -6.01
C THR A 207 -7.61 -17.86 -4.61
N MET A 208 -7.81 -19.14 -4.35
CA MET A 208 -7.49 -19.79 -3.08
C MET A 208 -6.48 -20.89 -3.33
N ASP A 209 -5.33 -20.79 -2.67
CA ASP A 209 -4.25 -21.77 -2.74
C ASP A 209 -4.18 -22.54 -1.42
N ILE A 210 -4.64 -23.79 -1.43
CA ILE A 210 -4.61 -24.66 -0.26
C ILE A 210 -3.17 -25.12 -0.02
N THR A 211 -2.58 -24.68 1.09
CA THR A 211 -1.20 -24.99 1.49
C THR A 211 -1.14 -26.20 2.43
N GLN A 212 -2.19 -26.47 3.20
CA GLN A 212 -2.31 -27.67 4.03
C GLN A 212 -3.76 -28.18 4.02
N PHE A 213 -3.92 -29.50 3.93
CA PHE A 213 -5.24 -30.16 3.95
C PHE A 213 -5.19 -31.42 4.83
N THR A 214 -5.91 -31.40 5.94
CA THR A 214 -5.87 -32.47 6.95
C THR A 214 -7.30 -32.92 7.30
N PRO A 215 -7.71 -34.16 6.99
CA PRO A 215 -8.96 -34.72 7.50
C PRO A 215 -8.94 -34.75 9.03
N THR A 216 -9.97 -34.22 9.68
CA THR A 216 -10.06 -34.15 11.16
C THR A 216 -11.04 -35.15 11.77
N GLY A 217 -11.91 -35.74 10.95
CA GLY A 217 -12.83 -36.80 11.38
C GLY A 217 -14.19 -36.71 10.70
N SER A 218 -15.13 -37.47 11.22
CA SER A 218 -16.52 -37.48 10.74
C SER A 218 -17.50 -37.61 11.90
N HIS A 219 -18.70 -37.04 11.75
CA HIS A 219 -19.80 -37.21 12.69
C HIS A 219 -21.14 -37.36 11.98
N ARG A 220 -22.11 -37.96 12.67
CA ARG A 220 -23.52 -37.91 12.24
C ARG A 220 -24.04 -36.49 12.38
N TRP A 221 -24.76 -36.02 11.37
CA TRP A 221 -25.38 -34.70 11.37
C TRP A 221 -26.11 -34.38 12.68
N ARG A 222 -25.89 -33.17 13.21
CA ARG A 222 -26.46 -32.69 14.47
C ARG A 222 -27.22 -31.41 14.22
N TYR A 223 -28.49 -31.40 14.63
CA TYR A 223 -29.37 -30.24 14.44
C TYR A 223 -28.79 -28.93 14.98
N GLY A 224 -28.15 -28.92 16.15
CA GLY A 224 -27.59 -27.69 16.73
C GLY A 224 -26.31 -27.16 16.06
N VAL A 225 -25.63 -27.96 15.24
CA VAL A 225 -24.33 -27.60 14.65
C VAL A 225 -24.43 -27.46 13.14
N ASP A 226 -25.18 -28.34 12.49
CA ASP A 226 -25.13 -28.53 11.04
C ASP A 226 -26.41 -28.01 10.32
N SER A 227 -27.46 -27.59 11.07
CA SER A 227 -28.77 -27.23 10.50
C SER A 227 -28.82 -25.91 9.74
N ALA A 228 -28.00 -24.93 10.11
CA ALA A 228 -27.97 -23.64 9.42
C ALA A 228 -27.29 -23.71 8.04
N PHE A 229 -26.83 -24.89 7.64
CA PHE A 229 -25.74 -24.99 6.69
C PHE A 229 -25.96 -26.10 5.63
N GLY A 230 -27.21 -26.55 5.42
CA GLY A 230 -27.63 -27.34 4.26
C GLY A 230 -27.47 -28.87 4.37
N GLY A 231 -26.85 -29.38 5.43
CA GLY A 231 -26.86 -30.82 5.70
C GLY A 231 -28.25 -31.28 6.14
N ALA A 232 -28.66 -32.49 5.76
CA ALA A 232 -29.92 -33.07 6.22
C ALA A 232 -29.71 -34.10 7.33
N ALA A 233 -30.75 -34.28 8.15
CA ALA A 233 -30.78 -35.29 9.18
C ALA A 233 -30.44 -36.69 8.61
N GLY A 234 -29.56 -37.42 9.29
CA GLY A 234 -29.10 -38.75 8.87
C GLY A 234 -27.84 -38.76 7.99
N SER A 235 -27.42 -37.61 7.45
CA SER A 235 -26.16 -37.49 6.71
C SER A 235 -24.93 -37.67 7.62
N VAL A 236 -23.80 -38.05 7.00
CA VAL A 236 -22.49 -38.05 7.64
C VAL A 236 -21.75 -36.79 7.19
N VAL A 237 -21.24 -36.04 8.16
CA VAL A 237 -20.43 -34.85 7.94
C VAL A 237 -18.97 -35.24 8.11
N TYR A 238 -18.14 -34.88 7.13
CA TYR A 238 -16.69 -35.04 7.15
C TYR A 238 -16.05 -33.67 7.34
N THR A 239 -15.06 -33.60 8.23
CA THR A 239 -14.39 -32.33 8.56
C THR A 239 -12.95 -32.34 8.09
N TYR A 240 -12.51 -31.17 7.60
CA TYR A 240 -11.17 -30.95 7.06
C TYR A 240 -10.60 -29.67 7.62
N ARG A 241 -9.46 -29.75 8.31
CA ARG A 241 -8.67 -28.58 8.68
C ARG A 241 -7.80 -28.18 7.50
N VAL A 242 -8.01 -26.97 7.00
CA VAL A 242 -7.39 -26.44 5.79
C VAL A 242 -6.66 -25.16 6.11
N LYS A 243 -5.38 -25.09 5.73
CA LYS A 243 -4.63 -23.83 5.64
C LYS A 243 -4.53 -23.40 4.19
N PHE A 244 -4.69 -22.11 3.95
CA PHE A 244 -4.67 -21.57 2.60
C PHE A 244 -4.27 -20.11 2.59
N ASP A 245 -3.85 -19.69 1.40
CA ASP A 245 -3.66 -18.29 1.07
C ASP A 245 -4.78 -17.87 0.11
N LEU A 246 -5.34 -16.68 0.31
CA LEU A 246 -6.38 -16.11 -0.52
C LEU A 246 -5.85 -14.84 -1.17
N LYS A 247 -5.96 -14.75 -2.50
CA LYS A 247 -5.55 -13.58 -3.26
C LYS A 247 -6.75 -13.00 -4.00
N THR A 248 -6.98 -11.70 -3.82
CA THR A 248 -8.01 -10.93 -4.54
C THR A 248 -7.32 -9.90 -5.43
N TYR A 249 -7.73 -9.86 -6.69
CA TYR A 249 -7.07 -9.06 -7.72
C TYR A 249 -7.80 -7.75 -7.97
N TYR A 250 -7.10 -6.63 -7.90
CA TYR A 250 -7.62 -5.32 -8.28
C TYR A 250 -6.64 -4.60 -9.21
N ARG A 251 -7.13 -3.56 -9.87
CA ARG A 251 -6.34 -2.80 -10.85
C ARG A 251 -5.16 -2.06 -10.24
N GLN A 252 -5.32 -1.57 -9.02
CA GLN A 252 -4.34 -0.74 -8.32
C GLN A 252 -3.51 -1.53 -7.31
N HIS A 253 -4.05 -2.63 -6.80
CA HIS A 253 -3.40 -3.47 -5.80
C HIS A 253 -4.00 -4.88 -5.80
N ASN A 254 -3.26 -5.87 -5.33
CA ASN A 254 -3.80 -7.17 -4.97
C ASN A 254 -3.87 -7.26 -3.44
N GLN A 255 -4.92 -7.88 -2.92
CA GLN A 255 -5.02 -8.21 -1.51
C GLN A 255 -4.62 -9.66 -1.32
N LEU A 256 -3.59 -9.92 -0.54
CA LEU A 256 -3.12 -11.26 -0.21
C LEU A 256 -3.35 -11.51 1.28
N GLU A 257 -4.16 -12.52 1.60
CA GLU A 257 -4.36 -13.05 2.94
C GLU A 257 -3.60 -14.37 3.04
N THR A 258 -2.58 -14.40 3.90
CA THR A 258 -1.72 -15.58 4.06
C THR A 258 -1.96 -16.30 5.38
N GLY A 259 -1.82 -17.63 5.37
CA GLY A 259 -1.90 -18.44 6.57
C GLY A 259 -3.29 -18.49 7.20
N VAL A 260 -4.35 -18.29 6.39
CA VAL A 260 -5.73 -18.47 6.82
C VAL A 260 -5.92 -19.94 7.17
N GLU A 261 -6.58 -20.23 8.28
CA GLU A 261 -6.85 -21.59 8.73
C GLU A 261 -8.31 -21.76 9.15
N LYS A 262 -8.97 -22.75 8.55
CA LYS A 262 -10.38 -23.04 8.81
C LYS A 262 -10.63 -24.54 8.88
N ILE A 263 -11.68 -24.94 9.60
CA ILE A 263 -12.19 -26.31 9.57
C ILE A 263 -13.44 -26.33 8.71
N PHE A 264 -13.37 -26.96 7.55
CA PHE A 264 -14.48 -27.10 6.61
C PHE A 264 -15.27 -28.38 6.86
N SER A 265 -16.58 -28.30 6.74
CA SER A 265 -17.49 -29.44 6.73
C SER A 265 -17.92 -29.77 5.31
N CYS A 266 -17.85 -31.05 4.96
CA CYS A 266 -18.35 -31.61 3.72
C CYS A 266 -19.38 -32.72 3.99
N TYR A 267 -20.45 -32.76 3.21
CA TYR A 267 -21.52 -33.75 3.35
C TYR A 267 -22.17 -33.99 1.99
N VAL A 268 -22.98 -35.04 1.89
CA VAL A 268 -23.80 -35.29 0.70
C VAL A 268 -25.12 -34.57 0.86
N ASP A 269 -25.44 -33.68 -0.08
CA ASP A 269 -26.76 -33.06 -0.15
C ASP A 269 -27.81 -34.14 -0.46
N THR A 270 -28.87 -34.20 0.34
CA THR A 270 -29.87 -35.28 0.22
C THR A 270 -30.85 -35.09 -0.93
N ASN A 271 -30.96 -33.90 -1.50
CA ASN A 271 -31.88 -33.60 -2.60
C ASN A 271 -31.23 -33.92 -3.96
N ILE A 272 -29.96 -33.55 -4.11
CA ILE A 272 -29.23 -33.74 -5.37
C ILE A 272 -28.23 -34.91 -5.33
N HIS A 273 -28.06 -35.54 -4.16
CA HIS A 273 -27.14 -36.66 -3.94
C HIS A 273 -25.69 -36.38 -4.33
N GLN A 274 -25.23 -35.14 -4.19
CA GLN A 274 -23.87 -34.72 -4.56
C GLN A 274 -23.10 -34.20 -3.34
N TRP A 275 -21.77 -34.15 -3.46
CA TRP A 275 -20.92 -33.59 -2.42
C TRP A 275 -21.03 -32.08 -2.35
N TYR A 276 -21.16 -31.56 -1.12
CA TYR A 276 -21.07 -30.14 -0.84
C TYR A 276 -20.05 -29.90 0.26
N CYS A 277 -19.26 -28.85 0.14
CA CYS A 277 -18.38 -28.35 1.18
C CYS A 277 -18.58 -26.83 1.31
N GLY A 278 -18.59 -26.29 2.52
CA GLY A 278 -18.60 -24.83 2.65
C GLY A 278 -19.00 -24.25 3.99
N GLN A 279 -19.44 -25.09 4.92
CA GLN A 279 -19.52 -24.68 6.31
C GLN A 279 -18.11 -24.63 6.87
N TYR A 280 -17.77 -23.61 7.64
CA TYR A 280 -16.46 -23.55 8.26
C TYR A 280 -16.47 -22.94 9.66
N GLN A 281 -15.51 -23.38 10.46
CA GLN A 281 -15.10 -22.72 11.70
C GLN A 281 -13.75 -22.04 11.47
N SER A 282 -13.64 -20.74 11.75
CA SER A 282 -12.36 -20.03 11.73
C SER A 282 -11.46 -20.53 12.86
N VAL A 283 -10.21 -20.84 12.53
CA VAL A 283 -9.15 -21.18 13.48
C VAL A 283 -8.11 -20.06 13.52
N ASN A 284 -7.74 -19.53 12.35
CA ASN A 284 -6.87 -18.38 12.18
C ASN A 284 -7.36 -17.55 10.97
N ASP A 285 -7.49 -16.24 11.14
CA ASP A 285 -7.89 -15.33 10.06
C ASP A 285 -6.72 -14.94 9.14
N GLY A 286 -5.50 -15.36 9.46
CA GLY A 286 -4.31 -15.12 8.66
C GLY A 286 -3.80 -13.68 8.76
N GLN A 287 -2.91 -13.31 7.84
CA GLN A 287 -2.35 -11.96 7.72
C GLN A 287 -2.69 -11.37 6.37
N ARG A 288 -3.35 -10.21 6.38
CA ARG A 288 -3.68 -9.46 5.18
C ARG A 288 -2.55 -8.50 4.82
N THR A 289 -2.13 -8.56 3.56
CA THR A 289 -1.13 -7.68 2.96
C THR A 289 -1.66 -7.12 1.65
N MET A 290 -1.23 -5.90 1.34
CA MET A 290 -1.56 -5.21 0.10
C MET A 290 -0.32 -5.23 -0.78
N ILE A 291 -0.46 -5.70 -2.01
CA ILE A 291 0.61 -5.79 -3.00
C ILE A 291 0.28 -4.78 -4.09
N LEU A 292 1.15 -3.80 -4.33
CA LEU A 292 0.89 -2.80 -5.36
C LEU A 292 0.96 -3.43 -6.74
N VAL A 293 0.04 -3.07 -7.62
CA VAL A 293 0.01 -3.58 -8.98
C VAL A 293 0.65 -2.54 -9.91
N LYS A 294 1.64 -2.98 -10.69
CA LYS A 294 2.21 -2.16 -11.77
C LYS A 294 1.39 -2.37 -13.05
N PRO A 295 1.03 -1.28 -13.75
CA PRO A 295 0.35 -1.37 -15.04
C PRO A 295 1.20 -2.10 -16.09
#